data_AF-A0A7X2IB21-F1
#
_entry.id   AF-A0A7X2IB21-F1
#
_cell.length_a   1.000
_cell.length_b   1.000
_cell.length_c   1.000
_cell.angle_alpha   90.00
_cell.angle_beta   90.00
_cell.angle_gamma   90.00
#
_symmetry.space_group_name_H-M   'P 1'
#
loop_
_entity.id
_entity.type
_entity.pdbx_description
1 polymer ?
#
loop_
_entity_poly.entity_id
_entity_poly.type
_entity_poly.pdbx_seq_one_letter_code
_entity_poly.pdbx_strand_id
1 'polypeptide(L)'
;MPNQSATLRHQLLRSASALVIGLAALGGASHVFAAGKAGNSEYQQQIAACKSGASTEDRATCLREAGAAQQAAARGTLTDPGADQLKENALRRCEGLPQSDRIDCEKRVNGQGNSEGSVASGGILRETVTIVPAK
;
A
#
# COMPACT_ATOMS: atom_id res chain seq x y z
N MET A 1 52.36 -26.14 -35.73
CA MET A 1 51.11 -26.85 -35.39
C MET A 1 51.46 -28.22 -34.80
N PRO A 2 51.27 -28.39 -33.49
CA PRO A 2 50.69 -29.62 -32.91
C PRO A 2 49.65 -29.25 -31.82
N ASN A 3 48.40 -29.72 -31.88
CA ASN A 3 47.84 -31.04 -31.54
C ASN A 3 47.01 -30.94 -30.23
N GLN A 4 45.69 -30.77 -30.36
CA GLN A 4 44.73 -30.35 -29.32
C GLN A 4 43.86 -31.51 -28.74
N SER A 5 44.35 -32.74 -28.73
CA SER A 5 43.49 -33.91 -28.49
C SER A 5 43.49 -34.49 -27.06
N ALA A 6 44.10 -33.83 -26.06
CA ALA A 6 44.29 -34.43 -24.72
C ALA A 6 43.39 -33.88 -23.59
N THR A 7 42.66 -32.77 -23.78
CA THR A 7 41.96 -32.07 -22.68
C THR A 7 40.49 -32.44 -22.50
N LEU A 8 39.86 -33.18 -23.43
CA LEU A 8 38.41 -33.46 -23.37
C LEU A 8 38.00 -34.65 -22.50
N ARG A 9 38.92 -35.46 -21.99
CA ARG A 9 38.59 -36.70 -21.24
C ARG A 9 38.43 -36.51 -19.72
N HIS A 10 38.79 -35.36 -19.16
CA HIS A 10 38.73 -35.11 -17.71
C HIS A 10 37.45 -34.41 -17.22
N GLN A 11 36.54 -34.01 -18.12
CA GLN A 11 35.34 -33.26 -17.73
C GLN A 11 34.10 -34.11 -17.42
N LEU A 12 34.18 -35.45 -17.49
CA LEU A 12 33.02 -36.34 -17.33
C LEU A 12 33.01 -37.17 -16.04
N LEU A 13 33.85 -36.87 -15.04
CA LEU A 13 33.87 -37.61 -13.78
C LEU A 13 34.02 -36.70 -12.55
N ARG A 14 33.11 -35.76 -12.35
CA ARG A 14 32.88 -35.14 -11.03
C ARG A 14 31.41 -34.79 -10.84
N SER A 15 30.58 -35.83 -10.82
CA SER A 15 29.20 -35.77 -10.31
C SER A 15 29.15 -36.25 -8.86
N ALA A 16 28.27 -35.60 -8.10
CA ALA A 16 27.75 -35.96 -6.78
C ALA A 16 28.57 -35.58 -5.54
N SER A 17 28.12 -34.52 -4.84
CA SER A 17 27.89 -34.56 -3.38
C SER A 17 27.05 -33.36 -2.89
N ALA A 18 25.91 -33.69 -2.25
CA ALA A 18 25.11 -32.99 -1.23
C ALA A 18 24.63 -31.54 -1.51
N LEU A 19 23.33 -31.25 -1.68
CA LEU A 19 22.17 -31.36 -0.77
C LEU A 19 22.20 -30.39 0.44
N VAL A 20 21.18 -29.52 0.47
CA VAL A 20 20.65 -28.63 1.54
C VAL A 20 21.37 -27.28 1.76
N ILE A 21 20.63 -26.17 1.55
CA ILE A 21 20.24 -25.12 2.53
C ILE A 21 19.64 -23.92 1.77
N GLY A 22 18.46 -23.44 2.18
CA GLY A 22 18.07 -22.04 1.98
C GLY A 22 16.72 -21.73 1.33
N LEU A 23 15.62 -22.28 1.86
CA LEU A 23 14.29 -21.69 1.68
C LEU A 23 14.18 -20.48 2.64
N ALA A 24 14.17 -19.24 2.14
CA ALA A 24 13.59 -18.08 2.85
C ALA A 24 13.61 -16.79 2.01
N ALA A 25 12.45 -16.14 1.98
CA ALA A 25 12.21 -14.74 1.66
C ALA A 25 12.38 -14.29 0.20
N LEU A 26 11.40 -14.62 -0.66
CA LEU A 26 10.90 -13.57 -1.54
C LEU A 26 10.21 -12.55 -0.63
N GLY A 27 10.93 -11.45 -0.38
CA GLY A 27 10.45 -10.30 0.36
C GLY A 27 9.11 -9.82 -0.18
N GLY A 28 8.27 -9.34 0.73
CA GLY A 28 6.95 -8.83 0.44
C GLY A 28 6.98 -7.88 -0.76
N ALA A 29 6.02 -8.08 -1.67
CA ALA A 29 5.68 -7.06 -2.64
C ALA A 29 5.19 -5.83 -1.87
N SER A 30 6.10 -4.95 -1.50
CA SER A 30 5.78 -3.57 -1.20
C SER A 30 5.26 -2.99 -2.51
N HIS A 31 3.94 -2.98 -2.69
CA HIS A 31 3.31 -2.18 -3.74
C HIS A 31 3.54 -0.71 -3.35
N VAL A 32 4.71 -0.19 -3.72
CA VAL A 32 4.93 1.25 -3.82
C VAL A 32 4.06 1.67 -5.00
N PHE A 33 2.85 2.17 -4.71
CA PHE A 33 2.11 2.95 -5.68
C PHE A 33 2.90 4.23 -5.87
N ALA A 34 3.83 4.22 -6.82
CA ALA A 34 4.35 5.46 -7.35
C ALA A 34 3.16 6.20 -7.94
N ALA A 35 2.82 7.37 -7.41
CA ALA A 35 1.92 8.32 -8.06
C ALA A 35 2.60 8.86 -9.34
N GLY A 36 2.86 7.96 -10.29
CA GLY A 36 3.11 8.32 -11.68
C GLY A 36 1.79 8.79 -12.28
N LYS A 37 1.86 9.66 -13.29
CA LYS A 37 0.70 10.08 -14.08
C LYS A 37 -0.24 8.89 -14.29
N ALA A 38 -1.44 8.97 -13.73
CA ALA A 38 -2.48 7.97 -13.92
C ALA A 38 -2.70 7.80 -15.43
N GLY A 39 -2.01 6.80 -15.97
CA GLY A 39 -1.97 6.54 -17.39
C GLY A 39 -3.21 5.77 -17.81
N ASN A 40 -3.37 5.58 -19.11
CA ASN A 40 -4.43 4.72 -19.65
C ASN A 40 -4.48 3.33 -19.00
N SER A 41 -3.36 2.83 -18.44
CA SER A 41 -3.28 1.57 -17.69
C SER A 41 -4.09 1.58 -16.39
N GLU A 42 -4.05 2.65 -15.59
CA GLU A 42 -4.80 2.72 -14.33
C GLU A 42 -6.31 2.83 -14.60
N TYR A 43 -6.68 3.62 -15.59
CA TYR A 43 -8.07 3.69 -16.04
C TYR A 43 -8.59 2.32 -16.50
N GLN A 44 -7.81 1.58 -17.30
CA GLN A 44 -8.19 0.23 -17.74
C GLN A 44 -8.35 -0.74 -16.56
N GLN A 45 -7.47 -0.66 -15.57
CA GLN A 45 -7.56 -1.47 -14.35
C GLN A 45 -8.83 -1.15 -13.56
N GLN A 46 -9.15 0.12 -13.36
CA GLN A 46 -10.37 0.55 -12.68
C GLN A 46 -11.63 0.08 -13.43
N ILE A 47 -11.66 0.22 -14.76
CA ILE A 47 -12.78 -0.28 -15.57
C ILE A 47 -12.92 -1.80 -15.45
N ALA A 48 -11.81 -2.55 -15.42
CA ALA A 48 -11.85 -4.00 -15.21
C ALA A 48 -12.43 -4.35 -13.83
N ALA A 49 -12.01 -3.65 -12.77
CA ALA A 49 -12.53 -3.82 -11.41
C ALA A 49 -14.03 -3.49 -11.32
N CYS A 50 -14.49 -2.42 -11.97
CA CYS A 50 -15.92 -2.10 -12.05
C CYS A 50 -16.71 -3.20 -12.77
N LYS A 51 -16.13 -3.79 -13.83
CA LYS A 51 -16.81 -4.83 -14.63
C LYS A 51 -16.84 -6.19 -13.95
N SER A 52 -15.83 -6.53 -13.17
CA SER A 52 -15.74 -7.79 -12.42
C SER A 52 -16.57 -7.79 -11.12
N GLY A 53 -17.06 -6.62 -10.68
CA GLY A 53 -17.74 -6.49 -9.39
C GLY A 53 -16.79 -6.49 -8.20
N ALA A 54 -15.51 -6.18 -8.43
CA ALA A 54 -14.53 -6.07 -7.34
C ALA A 54 -14.68 -4.77 -6.53
N SER A 55 -15.42 -3.79 -7.05
CA SER A 55 -15.78 -2.59 -6.28
C SER A 55 -16.94 -2.89 -5.33
N THR A 56 -16.91 -2.30 -4.14
CA THR A 56 -18.01 -2.31 -3.17
C THR A 56 -19.15 -1.35 -3.56
N GLU A 57 -19.00 -0.60 -4.64
CA GLU A 57 -19.95 0.41 -5.12
C GLU A 57 -20.82 -0.12 -6.27
N ASP A 58 -21.93 0.60 -6.54
CA ASP A 58 -22.73 0.34 -7.74
C ASP A 58 -21.89 0.48 -9.02
N ARG A 59 -22.08 -0.44 -9.97
CA ARG A 59 -21.27 -0.49 -11.21
C ARG A 59 -21.33 0.80 -12.01
N ALA A 60 -22.51 1.43 -12.12
CA ALA A 60 -22.63 2.67 -12.87
C ALA A 60 -21.89 3.81 -12.14
N THR A 61 -21.92 3.82 -10.81
CA THR A 61 -21.14 4.74 -9.98
C THR A 61 -19.63 4.53 -10.17
N CYS A 62 -19.15 3.30 -10.05
CA CYS A 62 -17.75 2.95 -10.26
C CYS A 62 -17.23 3.42 -11.63
N LEU A 63 -17.99 3.18 -12.71
CA LEU A 63 -17.62 3.61 -14.06
C LEU A 63 -17.58 5.15 -14.20
N ARG A 64 -18.49 5.87 -13.54
CA ARG A 64 -18.47 7.35 -13.51
C ARG A 64 -17.24 7.86 -12.77
N GLU A 65 -16.91 7.28 -11.62
CA GLU A 65 -15.75 7.69 -10.82
C GLU A 65 -14.43 7.42 -11.54
N ALA A 66 -14.29 6.25 -12.17
CA ALA A 66 -13.14 5.94 -13.01
C ALA A 66 -12.96 6.97 -14.15
N GLY A 67 -14.07 7.39 -14.78
CA GLY A 67 -14.05 8.45 -15.79
C GLY A 67 -13.66 9.82 -15.23
N ALA A 68 -14.16 10.18 -14.05
CA ALA A 68 -13.81 11.43 -13.37
C ALA A 68 -12.33 11.46 -12.98
N ALA A 69 -11.80 10.35 -12.46
CA ALA A 69 -10.40 10.19 -12.12
C ALA A 69 -9.50 10.36 -13.37
N GLN A 70 -9.87 9.75 -14.50
CA GLN A 70 -9.14 9.89 -15.76
C GLN A 70 -9.14 11.34 -16.28
N GLN A 71 -10.27 12.05 -16.13
CA GLN A 71 -10.35 13.46 -16.53
C GLN A 71 -9.47 14.35 -15.63
N ALA A 72 -9.46 14.10 -14.32
CA ALA A 72 -8.58 14.82 -13.39
C ALA A 72 -7.10 14.53 -13.69
N ALA A 73 -6.76 13.28 -14.01
CA ALA A 73 -5.42 12.88 -14.44
C ALA A 73 -4.99 13.61 -15.72
N ALA A 74 -5.86 13.65 -16.73
CA ALA A 74 -5.60 14.33 -18.00
C ALA A 74 -5.42 15.85 -17.82
N ARG A 75 -6.11 16.46 -16.85
CA ARG A 75 -5.93 17.88 -16.48
C ARG A 75 -4.66 18.14 -15.68
N GLY A 76 -3.99 17.09 -15.18
CA GLY A 76 -2.77 17.22 -14.38
C GLY A 76 -2.99 17.85 -13.00
N THR A 77 -4.22 17.80 -12.47
CA THR A 77 -4.57 18.41 -11.17
C THR A 77 -4.52 17.42 -10.01
N LEU A 78 -4.11 16.17 -10.26
CA LEU A 78 -3.94 15.18 -9.21
C LEU A 78 -2.70 15.51 -8.38
N THR A 79 -2.89 15.57 -7.06
CA THR A 79 -1.82 15.74 -6.09
C THR A 79 -1.69 14.48 -5.27
N ASP A 80 -0.46 14.07 -4.99
CA ASP A 80 -0.15 13.03 -4.00
C ASP A 80 0.53 13.71 -2.79
N PRO A 81 -0.24 14.08 -1.75
CA PRO A 81 0.32 14.73 -0.58
C PRO A 81 1.26 13.79 0.17
N GLY A 82 2.46 14.27 0.48
CA GLY A 82 3.43 13.50 1.26
C GLY A 82 2.94 13.14 2.67
N ALA A 83 3.62 12.19 3.30
CA ALA A 83 3.26 11.69 4.64
C ALA A 83 3.11 12.80 5.69
N ASP A 84 3.98 13.81 5.65
CA ASP A 84 3.94 14.95 6.57
C ASP A 84 2.69 15.80 6.37
N GLN A 85 2.29 16.06 5.12
CA GLN A 85 1.09 16.83 4.81
C GLN A 85 -0.18 16.03 5.18
N LEU A 86 -0.19 14.72 4.94
CA LEU A 86 -1.25 13.83 5.41
C LEU A 86 -1.37 13.83 6.93
N LYS A 87 -0.23 13.85 7.63
CA LYS A 87 -0.17 13.92 9.09
C LYS A 87 -0.68 15.24 9.63
N GLU A 88 -0.29 16.35 9.02
CA GLU A 88 -0.76 17.68 9.37
C GLU A 88 -2.28 17.79 9.17
N ASN A 89 -2.78 17.39 8.00
CA ASN A 89 -4.22 17.36 7.72
C ASN A 89 -4.98 16.47 8.72
N ALA A 90 -4.35 15.39 9.19
CA ALA A 90 -4.93 14.53 10.20
C ALA A 90 -5.07 15.19 11.57
N LEU A 91 -4.06 15.95 12.00
CA LEU A 91 -4.07 16.70 13.25
C LEU A 91 -5.01 17.90 13.19
N ARG A 92 -5.12 18.57 12.03
CA ARG A 92 -6.03 19.70 11.82
C ARG A 92 -7.49 19.36 12.15
N ARG A 93 -7.89 18.10 11.96
CA ARG A 93 -9.24 17.63 12.34
C ARG A 93 -9.51 17.71 13.84
N CYS A 94 -8.49 17.68 14.69
CA CYS A 94 -8.62 17.78 16.14
C CYS A 94 -8.79 19.23 16.63
N GLU A 95 -8.46 20.23 15.81
CA GLU A 95 -8.44 21.65 16.20
C GLU A 95 -9.84 22.19 16.56
N GLY A 96 -10.91 21.60 16.03
CA GLY A 96 -12.29 21.98 16.34
C GLY A 96 -12.78 21.52 17.72
N LEU A 97 -11.98 20.75 18.47
CA LEU A 97 -12.38 20.17 19.75
C LEU A 97 -11.98 21.06 20.95
N PRO A 98 -12.73 20.97 22.07
CA PRO A 98 -12.30 21.51 23.36
C PRO A 98 -10.92 20.99 23.78
N GLN A 99 -10.21 21.71 24.65
CA GLN A 99 -8.82 21.39 24.98
C GLN A 99 -8.61 19.96 25.51
N SER A 100 -9.49 19.46 26.39
CA SER A 100 -9.43 18.09 26.90
C SER A 100 -9.53 17.05 25.80
N ASP A 101 -10.50 17.24 24.90
CA ASP A 101 -10.85 16.26 23.86
C ASP A 101 -9.87 16.32 22.70
N ARG A 102 -9.28 17.49 22.46
CA ARG A 102 -8.20 17.69 21.48
C ARG A 102 -6.99 16.85 21.82
N ILE A 103 -6.55 16.86 23.08
CA ILE A 103 -5.40 16.08 23.54
C ILE A 103 -5.63 14.59 23.23
N ASP A 104 -6.81 14.07 23.54
CA ASP A 104 -7.12 12.66 23.29
C ASP A 104 -7.31 12.33 21.80
N CYS A 105 -7.86 13.27 21.01
CA CYS A 105 -7.90 13.16 19.55
C CYS A 105 -6.50 13.07 18.94
N GLU A 106 -5.59 13.94 19.36
CA GLU A 106 -4.21 13.98 18.88
C GLU A 106 -3.48 12.68 19.24
N LYS A 107 -3.66 12.14 20.45
CA LYS A 107 -3.11 10.83 20.82
C LYS A 107 -3.56 9.72 19.86
N ARG A 108 -4.87 9.63 19.57
CA ARG A 108 -5.42 8.66 18.61
C ARG A 108 -4.87 8.87 17.20
N VAL A 109 -4.80 10.11 16.73
CA VAL A 109 -4.25 10.45 15.41
C VAL A 109 -2.75 10.15 15.32
N ASN A 110 -2.02 10.23 16.44
CA ASN A 110 -0.62 9.82 16.57
C ASN A 110 -0.43 8.30 16.73
N GLY A 111 -1.50 7.51 16.64
CA GLY A 111 -1.40 6.05 16.68
C GLY A 111 -1.25 5.47 18.08
N GLN A 112 -1.54 6.24 19.12
CA GLN A 112 -1.59 5.69 20.48
C GLN A 112 -2.87 4.86 20.68
N GLY A 113 -2.78 3.83 21.51
CA GLY A 113 -3.90 2.94 21.83
C GLY A 113 -4.10 1.83 20.79
N ASN A 114 -5.35 1.42 20.61
CA ASN A 114 -5.72 0.33 19.72
C ASN A 114 -6.33 0.86 18.42
N SER A 115 -6.16 0.10 17.34
CA SER A 115 -6.80 0.36 16.05
C SER A 115 -7.40 -0.92 15.50
N GLU A 116 -8.65 -0.86 15.07
CA GLU A 116 -9.41 -2.00 14.58
C GLU A 116 -10.20 -1.64 13.33
N GLY A 117 -10.51 -2.65 12.50
CA GLY A 117 -11.22 -2.47 11.24
C GLY A 117 -10.30 -2.34 10.03
N SER A 118 -10.88 -1.94 8.90
CA SER A 118 -10.19 -1.80 7.62
C SER A 118 -10.92 -0.81 6.71
N VAL A 119 -10.20 -0.24 5.74
CA VAL A 119 -10.82 0.61 4.72
C VAL A 119 -11.88 -0.16 3.93
N ALA A 120 -11.59 -1.41 3.57
CA ALA A 120 -12.51 -2.27 2.83
C ALA A 120 -13.81 -2.57 3.63
N SER A 121 -13.73 -2.64 4.96
CA SER A 121 -14.88 -2.87 5.84
C SER A 121 -15.57 -1.58 6.30
N GLY A 122 -15.22 -0.42 5.73
CA GLY A 122 -15.91 0.85 5.97
C GLY A 122 -15.24 1.79 6.98
N GLY A 123 -14.08 1.44 7.54
CA GLY A 123 -13.33 2.36 8.39
C GLY A 123 -12.36 1.71 9.36
N ILE A 124 -11.49 2.55 9.92
CA ILE A 124 -10.57 2.20 11.01
C ILE A 124 -11.00 2.97 12.26
N LEU A 125 -11.39 2.25 13.30
CA LEU A 125 -11.65 2.81 14.62
C LEU A 125 -10.35 2.90 15.41
N ARG A 126 -10.16 4.01 16.12
CA ARG A 126 -9.01 4.24 16.98
C ARG A 126 -9.49 4.54 18.38
N GLU A 127 -8.94 3.85 19.36
CA GLU A 127 -9.38 3.94 20.75
C GLU A 127 -8.20 4.16 21.70
N THR A 128 -8.40 5.04 22.67
CA THR A 128 -7.47 5.31 23.76
C THR A 128 -8.25 5.38 25.06
N VAL A 129 -7.75 4.77 26.13
CA VAL A 129 -8.34 4.83 27.46
C VAL A 129 -7.52 5.74 28.36
N THR A 130 -8.16 6.77 28.91
CA THR A 130 -7.55 7.68 29.90
C THR A 130 -8.15 7.37 31.26
N ILE A 131 -7.32 6.91 32.21
CA ILE A 131 -7.76 6.65 33.60
C ILE A 131 -7.72 7.96 34.37
N VAL A 132 -8.87 8.39 34.90
CA VAL A 132 -8.97 9.58 35.74
C VAL A 132 -9.04 9.14 37.21
N PRO A 133 -8.12 9.59 38.08
CA PRO A 133 -8.12 9.19 39.49
C PRO A 133 -9.37 9.72 40.21
N ALA A 134 -9.82 8.98 41.22
CA ALA A 134 -10.88 9.43 42.12
C ALA A 134 -10.41 10.66 42.91
N LYS A 135 -11.34 11.57 43.18
CA LYS A 135 -11.11 12.74 44.04
C LYS A 135 -11.04 12.36 45.51
#